data_AF-A0A316V9Y9-F1
#
_entry.id   AF-A0A316V9Y9-F1
#
_cell.length_a   1.000
_cell.length_b   1.000
_cell.length_c   1.000
_cell.angle_alpha   90.00
_cell.angle_beta   90.00
_cell.angle_gamma   90.00
#
_symmetry.space_group_name_H-M   'P 1'
#
loop_
_entity.id
_entity.type
_entity.pdbx_description
1 polymer ?
#
loop_
_entity_poly.entity_id
_entity_poly.type
_entity_poly.pdbx_seq_one_letter_code
_entity_poly.pdbx_strand_id
1 'polypeptide(L)'
;MPFMQQGWQEKSIFQSDNGAGRFLHITDMHPDKYYTPGAKINDACHKVDDKKVDVEKKKKKKKKGKDQKPDVAGHWGSPVSVCDAPQQLISATMDWLAKNWGDSTGENGEGASAFDFIVWTGDTARHDLDFTHPRNAEEIFDYNRWALELFENKFPNTPIIPNIGNNDIIPHNIMFPGPNSMTRAFRDIWSAHIPEEQHEHFLKGGYFVKDVLPNDLAVLSMNTLYWYDANAATRGCKKRHEPGSIQLDWLEHQLSDLRNRTMQAHLIGHVPPTAGNYFSDCYDRYTDIVLRFQDTIVGQHFGHMNIDAMFLQEDFTIASESAKSLKLARDRDDEGTIHIASIASDLRKDYDLVPTEQKTNLDAYLPFFASSAVVPTYLPTVRVWTYNNSRPSDWDESRQRKSDVPRQYFLEEQSVEPQAGVVTEEDFDSKQERVKPIEPLGRSHRRPRHHKKHKKGHNLPRHTSPDSPSRKNSYLTMLGYSHWVLDLEEHNNRRKDAEERGEEPPEGVDYQLEYTTYDEHTLWSDFVDNGGRFAGHVHRPVPKHLLDREVERRESKAPKSLEHTGHKIHLPKALKHLTDYKMPSVTVEHVLDLARELAGDDKLWKRFKSRIYTESGADD
;
A
#
# COMPACT_ATOMS: atom_id res chain seq x y z
N MET A 1 -11.71 -30.23 -25.60
CA MET A 1 -10.30 -29.99 -26.00
C MET A 1 -9.44 -30.21 -24.76
N PRO A 2 -8.30 -30.92 -24.84
CA PRO A 2 -7.62 -31.35 -23.63
C PRO A 2 -6.93 -30.16 -22.97
N PHE A 3 -7.29 -29.91 -21.70
CA PHE A 3 -6.59 -29.02 -20.78
C PHE A 3 -5.12 -29.47 -20.67
N MET A 4 -4.18 -28.62 -21.07
CA MET A 4 -2.79 -28.80 -20.67
C MET A 4 -2.69 -28.42 -19.20
N GLN A 5 -2.44 -29.42 -18.35
CA GLN A 5 -1.77 -29.21 -17.07
C GLN A 5 -0.39 -28.63 -17.36
N GLN A 6 -0.23 -27.31 -17.27
CA GLN A 6 1.09 -26.74 -17.05
C GLN A 6 1.39 -26.92 -15.56
N GLY A 7 2.00 -28.06 -15.23
CA GLY A 7 2.73 -28.19 -13.99
C GLY A 7 3.79 -27.10 -13.95
N TRP A 8 3.84 -26.37 -12.85
CA TRP A 8 4.94 -25.47 -12.51
C TRP A 8 6.24 -26.29 -12.58
N GLN A 9 6.95 -26.19 -13.70
CA GLN A 9 8.32 -26.69 -13.76
C GLN A 9 9.14 -25.83 -12.79
N GLU A 10 9.77 -26.48 -11.81
CA GLU A 10 10.86 -25.92 -11.02
C GLU A 10 11.96 -25.43 -11.97
N LYS A 11 11.82 -24.19 -12.45
CA LYS A 11 12.93 -23.45 -13.05
C LYS A 11 13.70 -22.79 -11.91
N SER A 12 14.88 -23.32 -11.64
CA SER A 12 15.93 -22.75 -10.79
C SER A 12 16.37 -21.37 -11.32
N ILE A 13 15.62 -20.29 -11.12
CA ILE A 13 16.02 -18.98 -11.69
C ILE A 13 15.47 -17.81 -10.86
N PHE A 14 16.29 -17.26 -9.95
CA PHE A 14 16.27 -15.84 -9.56
C PHE A 14 17.68 -15.43 -9.14
N GLN A 15 18.57 -15.24 -10.10
CA GLN A 15 19.84 -14.56 -9.86
C GLN A 15 19.54 -13.06 -9.82
N SER A 16 19.16 -12.53 -8.66
CA SER A 16 18.98 -11.09 -8.48
C SER A 16 20.29 -10.36 -8.73
N ASP A 17 20.24 -9.25 -9.46
CA ASP A 17 21.35 -8.30 -9.56
C ASP A 17 21.87 -7.96 -8.15
N ASN A 18 23.12 -8.34 -7.87
CA ASN A 18 23.85 -7.98 -6.65
C ASN A 18 23.18 -8.35 -5.31
N GLY A 19 22.32 -9.37 -5.29
CA GLY A 19 21.83 -9.97 -4.04
C GLY A 19 20.64 -9.28 -3.36
N ALA A 20 19.90 -8.43 -4.08
CA ALA A 20 18.64 -7.83 -3.60
C ALA A 20 17.47 -8.11 -4.56
N GLY A 21 16.35 -8.59 -4.02
CA GLY A 21 15.11 -8.79 -4.75
C GLY A 21 14.25 -7.52 -4.77
N ARG A 22 13.24 -7.48 -5.65
CA ARG A 22 12.34 -6.33 -5.84
C ARG A 22 10.90 -6.74 -6.00
N PHE A 23 9.98 -5.95 -5.46
CA PHE A 23 8.55 -6.10 -5.74
C PHE A 23 7.86 -4.75 -5.92
N LEU A 24 6.80 -4.75 -6.72
CA LEU A 24 5.95 -3.59 -6.95
C LEU A 24 4.79 -3.59 -5.94
N HIS A 25 4.52 -2.45 -5.33
CA HIS A 25 3.27 -2.18 -4.62
C HIS A 25 2.48 -1.10 -5.36
N ILE A 26 1.28 -1.46 -5.79
CA ILE A 26 0.33 -0.58 -6.48
C ILE A 26 -1.06 -0.73 -5.85
N THR A 27 -1.81 0.38 -5.74
CA THR A 27 -3.09 0.43 -5.04
C THR A 27 -3.97 1.54 -5.59
N ASP A 28 -5.28 1.43 -5.36
CA ASP A 28 -6.23 2.53 -5.54
C ASP A 28 -6.12 3.14 -6.94
N MET A 29 -6.34 2.31 -7.97
CA MET A 29 -6.27 2.74 -9.36
C MET A 29 -7.53 3.49 -9.79
N HIS A 30 -8.69 3.11 -9.26
CA HIS A 30 -10.01 3.71 -9.55
C HIS A 30 -10.20 4.07 -11.03
N PRO A 31 -10.17 3.08 -11.95
CA PRO A 31 -10.45 3.35 -13.36
C PRO A 31 -11.90 3.85 -13.52
N ASP A 32 -12.06 4.94 -14.26
CA ASP A 32 -13.33 5.47 -14.66
C ASP A 32 -13.43 5.56 -16.19
N LYS A 33 -14.44 4.86 -16.74
CA LYS A 33 -14.70 4.79 -18.18
C LYS A 33 -15.53 5.98 -18.68
N TYR A 34 -16.13 6.74 -17.76
CA TYR A 34 -16.92 7.93 -18.05
C TYR A 34 -16.09 9.22 -17.98
N TYR A 35 -14.90 9.17 -17.38
CA TYR A 35 -13.93 10.26 -17.37
C TYR A 35 -13.75 10.80 -18.79
N THR A 36 -13.98 12.10 -18.93
CA THR A 36 -13.88 12.76 -20.22
C THR A 36 -13.02 14.02 -20.12
N PRO A 37 -11.87 14.10 -20.82
CA PRO A 37 -11.08 15.32 -20.89
C PRO A 37 -11.92 16.53 -21.33
N GLY A 38 -11.75 17.66 -20.65
CA GLY A 38 -12.53 18.89 -20.85
C GLY A 38 -13.89 18.92 -20.13
N ALA A 39 -14.34 17.83 -19.50
CA ALA A 39 -15.52 17.85 -18.63
C ALA A 39 -15.26 18.66 -17.36
N LYS A 40 -16.31 19.01 -16.60
CA LYS A 40 -16.13 19.76 -15.36
C LYS A 40 -15.69 18.83 -14.24
N ILE A 41 -14.69 19.23 -13.48
CA ILE A 41 -14.19 18.46 -12.33
C ILE A 41 -15.30 18.22 -11.30
N ASN A 42 -16.10 19.24 -10.99
CA ASN A 42 -17.20 19.14 -10.02
C ASN A 42 -18.36 18.23 -10.46
N ASP A 43 -18.40 17.82 -11.72
CA ASP A 43 -19.35 16.84 -12.25
C ASP A 43 -18.65 15.46 -12.39
N ALA A 44 -17.75 15.14 -11.45
CA ALA A 44 -16.91 13.91 -11.43
C ALA A 44 -16.08 13.68 -12.70
N CYS A 45 -15.74 14.74 -13.44
CA CYS A 45 -15.10 14.64 -14.76
C CYS A 45 -15.93 13.89 -15.83
N HIS A 46 -17.24 13.74 -15.62
CA HIS A 46 -18.16 13.14 -16.60
C HIS A 46 -18.80 14.23 -17.47
N LYS A 47 -19.17 13.86 -18.71
CA LYS A 47 -20.03 14.71 -19.55
C LYS A 47 -21.46 14.68 -19.02
N VAL A 48 -21.97 15.83 -18.61
CA VAL A 48 -23.40 15.98 -18.25
C VAL A 48 -24.21 16.23 -19.51
N ASP A 49 -25.20 15.39 -19.78
CA ASP A 49 -26.21 15.67 -20.80
C ASP A 49 -27.04 16.90 -20.38
N ASP A 50 -26.88 18.01 -21.11
CA ASP A 50 -27.58 19.29 -20.88
C ASP A 50 -29.13 19.18 -20.87
N LYS A 51 -29.69 18.03 -21.25
CA LYS A 51 -31.14 17.79 -21.37
C LYS A 51 -31.83 17.37 -20.05
N LYS A 52 -31.09 17.08 -18.97
CA LYS A 52 -31.67 16.62 -17.68
C LYS A 52 -31.34 17.50 -16.47
N VAL A 53 -30.96 18.76 -16.67
CA VAL A 53 -30.85 19.70 -15.54
C VAL A 53 -32.25 20.19 -15.20
N ASP A 54 -32.85 19.62 -14.15
CA ASP A 54 -34.10 20.08 -13.56
C ASP A 54 -34.12 21.61 -13.42
N VAL A 55 -35.23 22.17 -13.89
CA VAL A 55 -35.51 23.61 -14.04
C VAL A 55 -35.36 24.40 -12.72
N GLU A 56 -35.25 23.73 -11.57
CA GLU A 56 -35.02 24.35 -10.27
C GLU A 56 -33.62 24.95 -10.08
N LYS A 57 -32.56 24.40 -10.71
CA LYS A 57 -31.19 24.93 -10.52
C LYS A 57 -30.93 26.26 -11.25
N LYS A 58 -31.77 26.63 -12.24
CA LYS A 58 -31.61 27.90 -12.99
C LYS A 58 -31.92 29.16 -12.18
N LYS A 59 -32.65 29.07 -11.05
CA LYS A 59 -33.02 30.24 -10.25
C LYS A 59 -31.96 30.71 -9.22
N LYS A 60 -30.93 29.91 -8.90
CA LYS A 60 -29.89 30.30 -7.92
C LYS A 60 -28.56 30.78 -8.52
N LYS A 61 -28.34 30.67 -9.85
CA LYS A 61 -27.11 31.11 -10.54
C LYS A 61 -27.13 32.59 -11.01
N LYS A 62 -27.69 33.50 -10.21
CA LYS A 62 -27.52 34.95 -10.41
C LYS A 62 -27.02 35.59 -9.13
N LYS A 63 -25.74 35.36 -8.83
CA LYS A 63 -24.84 36.22 -8.02
C LYS A 63 -23.61 35.39 -7.60
N LYS A 64 -22.58 35.37 -8.43
CA LYS A 64 -21.16 35.32 -8.03
C LYS A 64 -20.32 35.74 -9.25
N GLY A 65 -19.27 36.50 -8.96
CA GLY A 65 -18.54 37.36 -9.90
C GLY A 65 -17.89 36.64 -11.08
N LYS A 66 -17.53 37.46 -12.06
CA LYS A 66 -16.81 37.11 -13.29
C LYS A 66 -15.38 36.62 -13.00
N ASP A 67 -14.85 35.87 -13.97
CA ASP A 67 -13.42 35.65 -14.26
C ASP A 67 -12.65 34.54 -13.53
N GLN A 68 -13.24 33.36 -13.38
CA GLN A 68 -12.45 32.12 -13.31
C GLN A 68 -12.89 31.19 -14.44
N LYS A 69 -11.95 30.75 -15.29
CA LYS A 69 -12.22 29.67 -16.25
C LYS A 69 -12.74 28.46 -15.46
N PRO A 70 -13.75 27.73 -15.96
CA PRO A 70 -14.18 26.51 -15.29
C PRO A 70 -13.00 25.55 -15.22
N ASP A 71 -12.78 24.99 -14.04
CA ASP A 71 -11.79 23.94 -13.85
C ASP A 71 -12.26 22.67 -14.58
N VAL A 72 -11.47 22.22 -15.53
CA VAL A 72 -11.84 21.18 -16.50
C VAL A 72 -10.86 20.01 -16.44
N ALA A 73 -11.39 18.82 -16.70
CA ALA A 73 -10.69 17.56 -16.68
C ALA A 73 -9.47 17.57 -17.62
N GLY A 74 -8.30 17.23 -17.11
CA GLY A 74 -7.09 17.05 -17.92
C GLY A 74 -7.17 15.81 -18.81
N HIS A 75 -6.26 15.67 -19.77
CA HIS A 75 -6.18 14.44 -20.57
C HIS A 75 -5.74 13.27 -19.70
N TRP A 76 -4.61 13.40 -19.00
CA TRP A 76 -4.05 12.33 -18.18
C TRP A 76 -4.73 12.15 -16.81
N GLY A 77 -5.76 12.92 -16.51
CA GLY A 77 -6.35 13.01 -15.17
C GLY A 77 -6.34 14.45 -14.67
N SER A 78 -7.01 14.66 -13.54
CA SER A 78 -7.06 15.94 -12.83
C SER A 78 -6.60 15.73 -11.40
N PRO A 79 -5.39 16.21 -11.04
CA PRO A 79 -4.86 16.02 -9.69
C PRO A 79 -5.68 16.80 -8.67
N VAL A 80 -5.64 16.38 -7.40
CA VAL A 80 -6.26 17.11 -6.27
C VAL A 80 -7.75 17.32 -6.47
N SER A 81 -8.43 16.32 -7.03
CA SER A 81 -9.80 16.46 -7.48
C SER A 81 -10.68 15.31 -7.02
N VAL A 82 -11.99 15.48 -7.22
CA VAL A 82 -12.99 14.43 -6.99
C VAL A 82 -13.03 13.41 -8.12
N CYS A 83 -12.22 13.58 -9.16
CA CYS A 83 -12.25 12.72 -10.32
C CYS A 83 -11.47 11.44 -10.08
N ASP A 84 -12.02 10.35 -10.59
CA ASP A 84 -11.31 9.08 -10.71
C ASP A 84 -10.36 9.07 -11.92
N ALA A 85 -9.56 8.01 -12.04
CA ALA A 85 -8.52 7.95 -13.05
C ALA A 85 -9.09 7.55 -14.42
N PRO A 86 -8.79 8.28 -15.52
CA PRO A 86 -9.06 7.75 -16.83
C PRO A 86 -8.23 6.48 -17.08
N GLN A 87 -8.79 5.47 -17.73
CA GLN A 87 -8.08 4.19 -17.97
C GLN A 87 -6.72 4.38 -18.66
N GLN A 88 -6.57 5.40 -19.49
CA GLN A 88 -5.29 5.71 -20.15
C GLN A 88 -4.17 6.12 -19.17
N LEU A 89 -4.49 6.75 -18.03
CA LEU A 89 -3.50 7.06 -16.99
C LEU A 89 -2.91 5.78 -16.40
N ILE A 90 -3.78 4.82 -16.08
CA ILE A 90 -3.40 3.53 -15.50
C ILE A 90 -2.59 2.72 -16.52
N SER A 91 -3.04 2.63 -17.77
CA SER A 91 -2.29 1.98 -18.85
C SER A 91 -0.90 2.60 -19.04
N ALA A 92 -0.82 3.93 -19.11
CA ALA A 92 0.46 4.64 -19.26
C ALA A 92 1.38 4.47 -18.04
N THR A 93 0.80 4.34 -16.84
CA THR A 93 1.55 4.03 -15.61
C THR A 93 2.18 2.64 -15.69
N MET A 94 1.44 1.63 -16.14
CA MET A 94 1.97 0.27 -16.32
C MET A 94 2.99 0.22 -17.45
N ASP A 95 2.80 0.98 -18.53
CA ASP A 95 3.78 1.13 -19.61
C ASP A 95 5.09 1.72 -19.10
N TRP A 96 5.02 2.79 -18.29
CA TRP A 96 6.20 3.39 -17.68
C TRP A 96 6.92 2.41 -16.77
N LEU A 97 6.19 1.67 -15.92
CA LEU A 97 6.77 0.65 -15.04
C LEU A 97 7.46 -0.45 -15.84
N ALA A 98 6.77 -1.05 -16.81
CA ALA A 98 7.33 -2.10 -17.66
C ALA A 98 8.54 -1.62 -18.46
N LYS A 99 8.52 -0.39 -18.97
CA LYS A 99 9.64 0.17 -19.76
C LYS A 99 10.87 0.48 -18.92
N ASN A 100 10.71 1.04 -17.72
CA ASN A 100 11.84 1.56 -16.94
C ASN A 100 12.35 0.56 -15.88
N TRP A 101 11.54 -0.43 -15.51
CA TRP A 101 11.93 -1.48 -14.57
C TRP A 101 12.06 -2.85 -15.24
N GLY A 102 11.50 -3.04 -16.44
CA GLY A 102 11.56 -4.25 -17.25
C GLY A 102 12.97 -4.69 -17.64
N ASP A 103 13.10 -6.01 -17.86
CA ASP A 103 14.26 -6.78 -18.32
C ASP A 103 15.53 -5.96 -18.56
N SER A 104 16.36 -5.82 -17.52
CA SER A 104 17.80 -5.76 -17.73
C SER A 104 18.16 -7.06 -18.45
N THR A 105 18.50 -6.99 -19.74
CA THR A 105 19.01 -8.17 -20.46
C THR A 105 20.23 -8.69 -19.71
N GLY A 106 20.06 -9.76 -18.93
CA GLY A 106 21.19 -10.52 -18.43
C GLY A 106 22.02 -10.97 -19.64
N GLU A 107 23.35 -11.04 -19.47
CA GLU A 107 24.31 -11.36 -20.54
C GLU A 107 24.03 -12.71 -21.26
N ASN A 108 23.07 -13.51 -20.77
CA ASN A 108 22.71 -14.83 -21.27
C ASN A 108 21.33 -14.91 -21.97
N GLY A 109 20.61 -13.81 -22.17
CA GLY A 109 19.38 -13.80 -22.97
C GLY A 109 18.16 -14.51 -22.39
N GLU A 110 18.19 -14.90 -21.11
CA GLU A 110 17.01 -15.29 -20.34
C GLU A 110 16.47 -14.03 -19.65
N GLY A 111 15.30 -13.54 -20.07
CA GLY A 111 14.67 -12.33 -19.51
C GLY A 111 14.34 -12.54 -18.03
N ALA A 112 15.06 -11.87 -17.15
CA ALA A 112 14.76 -11.84 -15.72
C ALA A 112 13.71 -10.77 -15.48
N SER A 113 12.55 -11.16 -14.94
CA SER A 113 11.46 -10.22 -14.69
C SER A 113 11.90 -9.06 -13.77
N ALA A 114 11.39 -7.87 -14.05
CA ALA A 114 11.61 -6.63 -13.28
C ALA A 114 11.38 -6.78 -11.77
N PHE A 115 10.38 -7.59 -11.43
CA PHE A 115 9.85 -7.76 -10.09
C PHE A 115 9.66 -9.24 -9.80
N ASP A 116 10.12 -9.67 -8.63
CA ASP A 116 9.95 -11.03 -8.11
C ASP A 116 8.47 -11.33 -7.83
N PHE A 117 7.68 -10.32 -7.48
CA PHE A 117 6.22 -10.38 -7.35
C PHE A 117 5.59 -8.97 -7.37
N ILE A 118 4.26 -8.89 -7.48
CA ILE A 118 3.47 -7.65 -7.45
C ILE A 118 2.37 -7.78 -6.41
N VAL A 119 2.32 -6.83 -5.46
CA VAL A 119 1.19 -6.70 -4.53
C VAL A 119 0.25 -5.59 -5.01
N TRP A 120 -1.00 -5.96 -5.24
CA TRP A 120 -2.06 -5.07 -5.71
C TRP A 120 -3.15 -4.97 -4.64
N THR A 121 -3.13 -3.88 -3.87
CA THR A 121 -3.95 -3.75 -2.65
C THR A 121 -5.37 -3.21 -2.89
N GLY A 122 -5.97 -3.52 -4.04
CA GLY A 122 -7.39 -3.27 -4.32
C GLY A 122 -7.75 -1.83 -4.70
N ASP A 123 -9.05 -1.57 -4.68
CA ASP A 123 -9.74 -0.36 -5.16
C ASP A 123 -9.51 -0.11 -6.64
N THR A 124 -10.08 -1.02 -7.43
CA THR A 124 -9.99 -1.09 -8.89
C THR A 124 -11.34 -0.92 -9.55
N ALA A 125 -12.29 -0.32 -8.86
CA ALA A 125 -13.45 0.29 -9.47
C ALA A 125 -13.57 1.73 -8.98
N ARG A 126 -14.01 2.62 -9.87
CA ARG A 126 -14.29 4.02 -9.55
C ARG A 126 -15.17 4.20 -8.31
N HIS A 127 -15.10 5.37 -7.71
CA HIS A 127 -16.04 5.81 -6.70
C HIS A 127 -17.46 5.94 -7.27
N ASP A 128 -18.46 5.74 -6.42
CA ASP A 128 -19.87 5.89 -6.78
C ASP A 128 -20.32 7.37 -6.66
N LEU A 129 -19.65 8.26 -7.40
CA LEU A 129 -19.86 9.72 -7.35
C LEU A 129 -20.91 10.24 -8.33
N ASP A 130 -21.22 9.47 -9.38
CA ASP A 130 -22.18 9.85 -10.42
C ASP A 130 -23.48 9.03 -10.34
N PHE A 131 -24.52 9.66 -9.79
CA PHE A 131 -25.86 9.05 -9.72
C PHE A 131 -26.53 8.83 -11.08
N THR A 132 -26.02 9.42 -12.16
CA THR A 132 -26.53 9.16 -13.53
C THR A 132 -25.94 7.89 -14.13
N HIS A 133 -24.78 7.46 -13.65
CA HIS A 133 -24.12 6.20 -13.97
C HIS A 133 -23.77 5.48 -12.67
N PRO A 134 -24.76 4.91 -11.95
CA PRO A 134 -24.49 4.23 -10.69
C PRO A 134 -23.58 3.01 -10.92
N ARG A 135 -22.61 2.82 -10.03
CA ARG A 135 -21.71 1.67 -10.09
C ARG A 135 -22.49 0.38 -9.86
N ASN A 136 -22.16 -0.68 -10.61
CA ASN A 136 -22.80 -1.98 -10.47
C ASN A 136 -21.77 -3.13 -10.43
N ALA A 137 -22.22 -4.34 -10.06
CA ALA A 137 -21.35 -5.50 -9.88
C ALA A 137 -20.58 -5.87 -11.16
N GLU A 138 -21.23 -5.86 -12.32
CA GLU A 138 -20.61 -6.24 -13.59
C GLU A 138 -19.50 -5.25 -13.98
N GLU A 139 -19.75 -3.96 -13.81
CA GLU A 139 -18.73 -2.92 -14.02
C GLU A 139 -17.49 -3.13 -13.12
N ILE A 140 -17.68 -3.46 -11.85
CA ILE A 140 -16.58 -3.76 -10.91
C ILE A 140 -15.76 -4.97 -11.40
N PHE A 141 -16.46 -6.03 -11.81
CA PHE A 141 -15.82 -7.25 -12.30
C PHE A 141 -15.05 -7.01 -13.59
N ASP A 142 -15.58 -6.20 -14.51
CA ASP A 142 -14.91 -5.85 -15.75
C ASP A 142 -13.65 -5.04 -15.52
N TYR A 143 -13.68 -4.07 -14.59
CA TYR A 143 -12.45 -3.36 -14.24
C TYR A 143 -11.39 -4.27 -13.64
N ASN A 144 -11.79 -5.22 -12.79
CA ASN A 144 -10.86 -6.16 -12.18
C ASN A 144 -10.29 -7.17 -13.18
N ARG A 145 -11.08 -7.63 -14.17
CA ARG A 145 -10.57 -8.43 -15.30
C ARG A 145 -9.58 -7.62 -16.14
N TRP A 146 -9.96 -6.41 -16.53
CA TRP A 146 -9.12 -5.52 -17.33
C TRP A 146 -7.80 -5.20 -16.63
N ALA A 147 -7.82 -4.89 -15.33
CA ALA A 147 -6.62 -4.65 -14.56
C ALA A 147 -5.73 -5.89 -14.45
N LEU A 148 -6.33 -7.07 -14.22
CA LEU A 148 -5.57 -8.33 -14.20
C LEU A 148 -4.89 -8.59 -15.55
N GLU A 149 -5.64 -8.49 -16.65
CA GLU A 149 -5.10 -8.64 -18.01
C GLU A 149 -3.97 -7.64 -18.28
N LEU A 150 -4.11 -6.39 -17.80
CA LEU A 150 -3.07 -5.38 -17.92
C LEU A 150 -1.79 -5.80 -17.16
N PHE A 151 -1.91 -6.29 -15.93
CA PHE A 151 -0.76 -6.80 -15.17
C PHE A 151 -0.09 -8.00 -15.86
N GLU A 152 -0.88 -9.00 -16.28
CA GLU A 152 -0.35 -10.21 -16.93
C GLU A 152 0.38 -9.91 -18.23
N ASN A 153 -0.14 -8.95 -19.02
CA ASN A 153 0.46 -8.54 -20.27
C ASN A 153 1.76 -7.74 -20.07
N LYS A 154 1.84 -6.93 -19.00
CA LYS A 154 2.99 -6.04 -18.74
C LYS A 154 4.10 -6.73 -17.95
N PHE A 155 3.75 -7.69 -17.12
CA PHE A 155 4.68 -8.42 -16.25
C PHE A 155 4.47 -9.93 -16.38
N PRO A 156 4.76 -10.51 -17.56
CA PRO A 156 4.57 -11.95 -17.78
C PRO A 156 5.45 -12.76 -16.84
N ASN A 157 4.92 -13.86 -16.32
CA ASN A 157 5.58 -14.76 -15.35
C ASN A 157 5.87 -14.15 -13.97
N THR A 158 5.39 -12.94 -13.67
CA THR A 158 5.49 -12.39 -12.31
C THR A 158 4.26 -12.78 -11.48
N PRO A 159 4.45 -13.37 -10.28
CA PRO A 159 3.36 -13.59 -9.33
C PRO A 159 2.62 -12.29 -9.00
N ILE A 160 1.32 -12.24 -9.33
CA ILE A 160 0.43 -11.15 -8.94
C ILE A 160 -0.40 -11.60 -7.73
N ILE A 161 -0.51 -10.73 -6.73
CA ILE A 161 -1.25 -10.96 -5.49
C ILE A 161 -2.31 -9.85 -5.34
N PRO A 162 -3.54 -10.09 -5.83
CA PRO A 162 -4.63 -9.13 -5.70
C PRO A 162 -5.21 -9.11 -4.27
N ASN A 163 -5.87 -8.01 -3.94
CA ASN A 163 -6.61 -7.80 -2.70
C ASN A 163 -7.93 -7.08 -2.99
N ILE A 164 -8.97 -7.34 -2.19
CA ILE A 164 -10.28 -6.70 -2.36
C ILE A 164 -10.29 -5.35 -1.65
N GLY A 165 -10.52 -4.27 -2.41
CA GLY A 165 -10.78 -2.93 -1.86
C GLY A 165 -12.25 -2.68 -1.51
N ASN A 166 -12.52 -1.58 -0.81
CA ASN A 166 -13.88 -1.23 -0.39
C ASN A 166 -14.76 -0.71 -1.56
N ASN A 167 -14.12 -0.22 -2.63
CA ASN A 167 -14.76 0.10 -3.91
C ASN A 167 -14.80 -1.10 -4.86
N ASP A 168 -14.14 -2.22 -4.56
CA ASP A 168 -14.26 -3.47 -5.33
C ASP A 168 -15.50 -4.30 -4.95
N ILE A 169 -16.37 -3.76 -4.10
CA ILE A 169 -17.59 -4.43 -3.68
C ILE A 169 -18.82 -3.53 -3.83
N ILE A 170 -19.98 -4.20 -3.91
CA ILE A 170 -21.27 -3.55 -3.94
C ILE A 170 -22.22 -4.20 -2.92
N PRO A 171 -22.84 -3.43 -2.02
CA PRO A 171 -22.69 -1.97 -1.83
C PRO A 171 -21.29 -1.54 -1.35
N HIS A 172 -20.91 -0.28 -1.59
CA HIS A 172 -19.64 0.31 -1.12
C HIS A 172 -19.42 0.04 0.37
N ASN A 173 -18.22 -0.41 0.76
CA ASN A 173 -17.83 -0.79 2.13
C ASN A 173 -18.55 -2.01 2.75
N ILE A 174 -19.66 -2.48 2.19
CA ILE A 174 -20.50 -3.50 2.83
C ILE A 174 -20.15 -4.90 2.32
N MET A 175 -19.13 -5.52 2.91
CA MET A 175 -18.77 -6.91 2.62
C MET A 175 -19.56 -7.86 3.53
N PHE A 176 -20.54 -8.57 2.95
CA PHE A 176 -21.23 -9.65 3.64
C PHE A 176 -20.33 -10.87 3.85
N PRO A 177 -20.55 -11.69 4.89
CA PRO A 177 -19.86 -12.97 5.03
C PRO A 177 -19.93 -13.82 3.75
N GLY A 178 -18.84 -14.48 3.39
CA GLY A 178 -18.81 -15.42 2.27
C GLY A 178 -19.32 -16.82 2.67
N PRO A 179 -19.64 -17.69 1.69
CA PRO A 179 -19.61 -17.43 0.25
C PRO A 179 -20.78 -16.58 -0.25
N ASN A 180 -20.47 -15.52 -0.99
CA ASN A 180 -21.43 -14.59 -1.56
C ASN A 180 -21.16 -14.34 -3.07
N SER A 181 -21.93 -13.48 -3.72
CA SER A 181 -21.74 -13.18 -5.15
C SER A 181 -20.37 -12.57 -5.44
N MET A 182 -19.87 -11.70 -4.57
CA MET A 182 -18.57 -11.04 -4.72
C MET A 182 -17.42 -12.05 -4.60
N THR A 183 -17.40 -12.86 -3.52
CA THR A 183 -16.31 -13.85 -3.34
C THR A 183 -16.28 -14.90 -4.45
N ARG A 184 -17.45 -15.32 -4.97
CA ARG A 184 -17.50 -16.25 -6.11
C ARG A 184 -16.94 -15.61 -7.38
N ALA A 185 -17.38 -14.39 -7.69
CA ALA A 185 -16.92 -13.68 -8.88
C ALA A 185 -15.41 -13.41 -8.85
N PHE A 186 -14.87 -12.92 -7.72
CA PHE A 186 -13.43 -12.69 -7.60
C PHE A 186 -12.61 -13.99 -7.60
N ARG A 187 -13.15 -15.09 -7.05
CA ARG A 187 -12.51 -16.41 -7.18
C ARG A 187 -12.35 -16.79 -8.64
N ASP A 188 -13.38 -16.55 -9.46
CA ASP A 188 -13.36 -16.87 -10.88
C ASP A 188 -12.38 -15.95 -11.64
N ILE A 189 -12.45 -14.63 -11.41
CA ILE A 189 -11.58 -13.62 -12.06
C ILE A 189 -10.11 -13.86 -11.72
N TRP A 190 -9.78 -14.13 -10.46
CA TRP A 190 -8.41 -14.30 -9.99
C TRP A 190 -7.99 -15.78 -9.86
N SER A 191 -8.73 -16.70 -10.45
CA SER A 191 -8.56 -18.15 -10.26
C SER A 191 -7.14 -18.65 -10.53
N ALA A 192 -6.48 -18.13 -11.56
CA ALA A 192 -5.10 -18.46 -11.91
C ALA A 192 -4.06 -17.90 -10.91
N HIS A 193 -4.44 -16.89 -10.12
CA HIS A 193 -3.56 -16.20 -9.18
C HIS A 193 -3.80 -16.58 -7.73
N ILE A 194 -4.89 -17.28 -7.43
CA ILE A 194 -5.19 -17.87 -6.12
C ILE A 194 -4.80 -19.35 -6.17
N PRO A 195 -3.88 -19.82 -5.32
CA PRO A 195 -3.54 -21.24 -5.26
C PRO A 195 -4.79 -22.11 -5.05
N GLU A 196 -4.87 -23.25 -5.74
CA GLU A 196 -6.06 -24.12 -5.77
C GLU A 196 -6.53 -24.50 -4.37
N GLU A 197 -5.58 -24.82 -3.48
CA GLU A 197 -5.82 -25.17 -2.09
C GLU A 197 -6.32 -24.01 -1.22
N GLN A 198 -6.30 -22.78 -1.73
CA GLN A 198 -6.84 -21.60 -1.06
C GLN A 198 -8.24 -21.21 -1.55
N HIS A 199 -8.80 -21.90 -2.55
CA HIS A 199 -10.09 -21.52 -3.13
C HIS A 199 -11.23 -21.54 -2.11
N GLU A 200 -11.24 -22.49 -1.18
CA GLU A 200 -12.27 -22.56 -0.13
C GLU A 200 -12.15 -21.41 0.88
N HIS A 201 -10.92 -21.07 1.31
CA HIS A 201 -10.67 -19.90 2.15
C HIS A 201 -11.09 -18.61 1.45
N PHE A 202 -10.78 -18.50 0.16
CA PHE A 202 -11.17 -17.36 -0.65
C PHE A 202 -12.70 -17.27 -0.79
N LEU A 203 -13.41 -18.38 -1.03
CA LEU A 203 -14.87 -18.35 -1.09
C LEU A 203 -15.47 -17.95 0.25
N LYS A 204 -14.91 -18.41 1.37
CA LYS A 204 -15.38 -18.10 2.73
C LYS A 204 -15.24 -16.62 3.07
N GLY A 205 -14.20 -15.93 2.58
CA GLY A 205 -13.96 -14.56 3.02
C GLY A 205 -13.16 -13.63 2.12
N GLY A 206 -12.74 -14.06 0.93
CA GLY A 206 -11.96 -13.23 0.00
C GLY A 206 -10.51 -13.01 0.46
N TYR A 207 -9.97 -13.93 1.25
CA TYR A 207 -8.58 -13.93 1.72
C TYR A 207 -7.89 -15.24 1.36
N PHE A 208 -6.58 -15.19 1.13
CA PHE A 208 -5.75 -16.34 0.75
C PHE A 208 -4.28 -16.09 1.05
N VAL A 209 -3.46 -17.15 1.01
CA VAL A 209 -1.99 -17.06 1.06
C VAL A 209 -1.38 -17.60 -0.22
N LYS A 210 -0.30 -16.98 -0.71
CA LYS A 210 0.44 -17.42 -1.89
C LYS A 210 1.93 -17.35 -1.64
N ASP A 211 2.63 -18.44 -1.92
CA ASP A 211 4.09 -18.46 -1.90
C ASP A 211 4.59 -17.67 -3.13
N VAL A 212 5.42 -16.65 -2.89
CA VAL A 212 5.98 -15.78 -3.93
C VAL A 212 7.46 -16.07 -4.19
N LEU A 213 8.16 -16.55 -3.16
CA LEU A 213 9.41 -17.27 -3.29
C LEU A 213 9.18 -18.66 -2.70
N PRO A 214 9.14 -19.72 -3.54
CA PRO A 214 8.81 -21.06 -3.08
C PRO A 214 9.61 -21.49 -1.85
N ASN A 215 8.93 -21.94 -0.80
CA ASN A 215 9.51 -22.38 0.48
C ASN A 215 10.27 -21.33 1.31
N ASP A 216 10.31 -20.07 0.88
CA ASP A 216 11.00 -18.98 1.57
C ASP A 216 10.05 -17.85 2.00
N LEU A 217 9.25 -17.32 1.07
CA LEU A 217 8.44 -16.12 1.29
C LEU A 217 7.02 -16.31 0.77
N ALA A 218 6.04 -16.03 1.63
CA ALA A 218 4.63 -16.00 1.27
C ALA A 218 4.03 -14.60 1.46
N VAL A 219 2.95 -14.33 0.72
CA VAL A 219 2.11 -13.14 0.89
C VAL A 219 0.72 -13.59 1.34
N LEU A 220 0.24 -13.06 2.46
CA LEU A 220 -1.12 -13.26 2.94
C LEU A 220 -1.98 -12.07 2.50
N SER A 221 -2.88 -12.31 1.55
CA SER A 221 -3.86 -11.32 1.08
C SER A 221 -5.11 -11.38 1.97
N MET A 222 -5.29 -10.37 2.81
CA MET A 222 -6.36 -10.29 3.79
C MET A 222 -7.51 -9.42 3.27
N ASN A 223 -8.75 -9.86 3.44
CA ASN A 223 -9.92 -9.02 3.26
C ASN A 223 -10.16 -8.15 4.50
N THR A 224 -9.58 -6.95 4.54
CA THR A 224 -9.68 -6.06 5.71
C THR A 224 -11.06 -5.42 5.89
N LEU A 225 -11.99 -5.61 4.95
CA LEU A 225 -13.37 -5.12 5.06
C LEU A 225 -14.14 -5.79 6.20
N TYR A 226 -13.75 -6.97 6.66
CA TYR A 226 -14.37 -7.59 7.85
C TYR A 226 -13.90 -6.98 9.18
N TRP A 227 -12.86 -6.15 9.15
CA TRP A 227 -12.38 -5.39 10.31
C TRP A 227 -12.75 -3.92 10.22
N TYR A 228 -13.10 -3.43 9.03
CA TYR A 228 -13.44 -2.05 8.75
C TYR A 228 -14.74 -1.62 9.43
N ASP A 229 -14.69 -0.56 10.23
CA ASP A 229 -15.80 -0.09 11.07
C ASP A 229 -16.99 0.48 10.27
N ALA A 230 -16.75 0.85 9.00
CA ALA A 230 -17.79 1.28 8.07
C ALA A 230 -18.55 0.09 7.43
N ASN A 231 -18.09 -1.15 7.63
CA ASN A 231 -18.81 -2.32 7.16
C ASN A 231 -19.95 -2.70 8.11
N ALA A 232 -21.13 -2.16 7.82
CA ALA A 232 -22.36 -2.40 8.59
C ALA A 232 -22.87 -3.85 8.54
N ALA A 233 -22.34 -4.71 7.65
CA ALA A 233 -22.69 -6.14 7.60
C ALA A 233 -21.97 -6.99 8.67
N THR A 234 -21.04 -6.39 9.42
CA THR A 234 -20.27 -7.08 10.47
C THR A 234 -20.39 -6.39 11.82
N ARG A 235 -20.06 -7.10 12.92
CA ARG A 235 -20.12 -6.55 14.28
C ARG A 235 -18.76 -6.67 15.00
N GLY A 236 -17.67 -6.42 14.29
CA GLY A 236 -16.31 -6.51 14.82
C GLY A 236 -15.83 -7.94 15.07
N CYS A 237 -14.95 -8.12 16.06
CA CYS A 237 -14.21 -9.36 16.32
C CYS A 237 -14.43 -9.91 17.74
N LYS A 238 -15.54 -9.53 18.38
CA LYS A 238 -15.86 -9.91 19.77
C LYS A 238 -16.38 -11.33 19.89
N LYS A 239 -17.15 -11.79 18.91
CA LYS A 239 -17.72 -13.16 18.89
C LYS A 239 -16.98 -14.00 17.86
N ARG A 240 -16.74 -15.27 18.19
CA ARG A 240 -15.97 -16.19 17.33
C ARG A 240 -16.59 -16.43 15.94
N HIS A 241 -17.90 -16.34 15.80
CA HIS A 241 -18.59 -16.55 14.51
C HIS A 241 -18.65 -15.30 13.62
N GLU A 242 -18.19 -14.14 14.10
CA GLU A 242 -18.09 -12.96 13.23
C GLU A 242 -17.04 -13.23 12.15
N PRO A 243 -17.27 -12.81 10.89
CA PRO A 243 -16.34 -13.07 9.79
C PRO A 243 -14.94 -12.50 10.08
N GLY A 244 -14.84 -11.35 10.75
CA GLY A 244 -13.58 -10.76 11.18
C GLY A 244 -12.82 -11.64 12.18
N SER A 245 -13.52 -12.25 13.14
CA SER A 245 -12.92 -13.19 14.09
C SER A 245 -12.41 -14.45 13.39
N ILE A 246 -13.21 -15.01 12.49
CA ILE A 246 -12.86 -16.21 11.71
C ILE A 246 -11.61 -15.97 10.88
N GLN A 247 -11.50 -14.79 10.25
CA GLN A 247 -10.32 -14.43 9.49
C GLN A 247 -9.09 -14.22 10.37
N LEU A 248 -9.23 -13.63 11.56
CA LEU A 248 -8.12 -13.49 12.51
C LEU A 248 -7.66 -14.84 13.07
N ASP A 249 -8.59 -15.77 13.30
CA ASP A 249 -8.26 -17.18 13.58
C ASP A 249 -7.45 -17.76 12.42
N TRP A 250 -7.95 -17.64 11.18
CA TRP A 250 -7.23 -18.11 9.98
C TRP A 250 -5.82 -17.50 9.86
N LEU A 251 -5.68 -16.19 10.06
CA LEU A 251 -4.39 -15.48 9.97
C LEU A 251 -3.37 -16.05 10.96
N GLU A 252 -3.78 -16.23 12.22
CA GLU A 252 -2.92 -16.80 13.26
C GLU A 252 -2.47 -18.23 12.92
N HIS A 253 -3.36 -19.05 12.37
CA HIS A 253 -3.00 -20.40 11.91
C HIS A 253 -2.02 -20.36 10.74
N GLN A 254 -2.27 -19.52 9.70
CA GLN A 254 -1.36 -19.41 8.56
C GLN A 254 0.04 -18.94 8.98
N LEU A 255 0.13 -17.99 9.91
CA LEU A 255 1.42 -17.53 10.45
C LEU A 255 2.13 -18.64 11.24
N SER A 256 1.40 -19.41 12.05
CA SER A 256 1.95 -20.58 12.74
C SER A 256 2.48 -21.63 11.75
N ASP A 257 1.75 -21.90 10.67
CA ASP A 257 2.15 -22.86 9.65
C ASP A 257 3.40 -22.40 8.87
N LEU A 258 3.45 -21.12 8.48
CA LEU A 258 4.62 -20.52 7.84
C LEU A 258 5.85 -20.58 8.75
N ARG A 259 5.67 -20.23 10.03
CA ARG A 259 6.72 -20.30 11.03
C ARG A 259 7.24 -21.72 11.23
N ASN A 260 6.36 -22.73 11.29
CA ASN A 260 6.75 -24.14 11.41
C ASN A 260 7.55 -24.62 10.18
N ARG A 261 7.30 -24.02 9.02
CA ARG A 261 8.07 -24.24 7.78
C ARG A 261 9.29 -23.34 7.65
N THR A 262 9.61 -22.53 8.66
CA THR A 262 10.70 -21.54 8.64
C THR A 262 10.61 -20.51 7.51
N MET A 263 9.39 -20.22 7.06
CA MET A 263 9.09 -19.23 6.03
C MET A 263 8.78 -17.86 6.63
N GLN A 264 8.95 -16.83 5.82
CA GLN A 264 8.60 -15.45 6.12
C GLN A 264 7.32 -15.02 5.40
N ALA A 265 6.72 -13.94 5.88
CA ALA A 265 5.42 -13.46 5.43
C ALA A 265 5.40 -11.95 5.20
N HIS A 266 4.86 -11.54 4.05
CA HIS A 266 4.24 -10.22 3.89
C HIS A 266 2.75 -10.31 4.19
N LEU A 267 2.21 -9.32 4.88
CA LEU A 267 0.77 -9.12 5.02
C LEU A 267 0.33 -8.00 4.09
N ILE A 268 -0.73 -8.24 3.31
CA ILE A 268 -1.37 -7.19 2.51
C ILE A 268 -2.86 -7.10 2.82
N GLY A 269 -3.39 -5.88 2.74
CA GLY A 269 -4.82 -5.62 2.85
C GLY A 269 -5.14 -4.24 2.28
N HIS A 270 -6.42 -3.93 2.06
CA HIS A 270 -6.78 -2.64 1.51
C HIS A 270 -6.83 -1.56 2.61
N VAL A 271 -7.82 -1.63 3.49
CA VAL A 271 -7.98 -0.70 4.63
C VAL A 271 -6.87 -0.94 5.67
N PRO A 272 -6.08 0.08 6.05
CA PRO A 272 -4.97 -0.08 6.99
C PRO A 272 -5.43 -0.20 8.46
N PRO A 273 -4.67 -0.92 9.31
CA PRO A 273 -5.02 -1.24 10.68
C PRO A 273 -4.79 -0.05 11.61
N THR A 274 -5.67 0.95 11.52
CA THR A 274 -5.66 2.12 12.42
C THR A 274 -6.90 2.12 13.31
N ALA A 275 -6.82 2.79 14.47
CA ALA A 275 -7.95 2.92 15.38
C ALA A 275 -9.13 3.70 14.76
N GLY A 276 -8.88 4.53 13.75
CA GLY A 276 -9.91 5.28 13.02
C GLY A 276 -10.58 4.49 11.90
N ASN A 277 -10.04 3.32 11.55
CA ASN A 277 -10.56 2.45 10.49
C ASN A 277 -11.20 1.18 11.05
N TYR A 278 -10.58 0.52 12.03
CA TYR A 278 -11.01 -0.81 12.44
C TYR A 278 -11.94 -0.76 13.65
N PHE A 279 -12.85 -1.73 13.75
CA PHE A 279 -13.52 -2.02 15.00
C PHE A 279 -12.47 -2.26 16.10
N SER A 280 -12.66 -1.66 17.28
CA SER A 280 -11.64 -1.66 18.35
C SER A 280 -11.16 -3.05 18.74
N ASP A 281 -12.06 -4.03 18.77
CA ASP A 281 -11.78 -5.43 19.10
C ASP A 281 -11.07 -6.19 17.97
N CYS A 282 -11.30 -5.80 16.71
CA CYS A 282 -10.52 -6.30 15.58
C CYS A 282 -9.11 -5.70 15.57
N TYR A 283 -9.00 -4.38 15.78
CA TYR A 283 -7.71 -3.71 15.93
C TYR A 283 -6.89 -4.36 17.05
N ASP A 284 -7.47 -4.50 18.25
CA ASP A 284 -6.79 -5.09 19.40
C ASP A 284 -6.24 -6.48 19.11
N ARG A 285 -7.07 -7.33 18.48
CA ARG A 285 -6.72 -8.72 18.18
C ARG A 285 -5.71 -8.82 17.03
N TYR A 286 -5.83 -7.99 16.00
CA TYR A 286 -4.86 -7.95 14.90
C TYR A 286 -3.49 -7.50 15.40
N THR A 287 -3.43 -6.43 16.20
CA THR A 287 -2.18 -5.93 16.83
C THR A 287 -1.53 -7.00 17.69
N ASP A 288 -2.29 -7.75 18.50
CA ASP A 288 -1.76 -8.87 19.28
C ASP A 288 -1.12 -9.95 18.39
N ILE A 289 -1.81 -10.37 17.32
CA ILE A 289 -1.29 -11.38 16.39
C ILE A 289 0.02 -10.91 15.75
N VAL A 290 0.05 -9.72 15.14
CA VAL A 290 1.24 -9.29 14.39
C VAL A 290 2.44 -9.06 15.30
N LEU A 291 2.24 -8.59 16.54
CA LEU A 291 3.30 -8.45 17.53
C LEU A 291 3.80 -9.79 18.08
N ARG A 292 2.99 -10.86 18.03
CA ARG A 292 3.43 -12.20 18.42
C ARG A 292 4.20 -12.92 17.33
N PHE A 293 4.09 -12.56 16.06
CA PHE A 293 4.75 -13.24 14.94
C PHE A 293 5.85 -12.40 14.28
N GLN A 294 6.57 -11.57 15.04
CA GLN A 294 7.63 -10.73 14.47
C GLN A 294 8.76 -11.54 13.81
N ASP A 295 9.05 -12.77 14.25
CA ASP A 295 10.07 -13.61 13.61
C ASP A 295 9.66 -14.12 12.22
N THR A 296 8.38 -14.02 11.90
CA THR A 296 7.76 -14.53 10.67
C THR A 296 7.33 -13.39 9.75
N ILE A 297 6.74 -12.32 10.28
CA ILE A 297 6.24 -11.18 9.50
C ILE A 297 7.39 -10.21 9.20
N VAL A 298 7.66 -9.97 7.91
CA VAL A 298 8.75 -9.09 7.45
C VAL A 298 8.26 -7.79 6.81
N GLY A 299 6.97 -7.66 6.50
CA GLY A 299 6.38 -6.43 6.00
C GLY A 299 4.85 -6.44 6.00
N GLN A 300 4.25 -5.25 6.09
CA GLN A 300 2.80 -5.05 6.08
C GLN A 300 2.44 -3.87 5.16
N HIS A 301 1.62 -4.11 4.13
CA HIS A 301 1.37 -3.15 3.05
C HIS A 301 -0.13 -2.92 2.83
N PHE A 302 -0.56 -1.66 2.84
CA PHE A 302 -1.95 -1.24 2.74
C PHE A 302 -2.16 -0.06 1.79
N GLY A 303 -3.41 0.20 1.40
CA GLY A 303 -3.84 1.32 0.54
C GLY A 303 -4.91 2.17 1.23
N HIS A 304 -6.03 2.42 0.52
CA HIS A 304 -7.28 3.04 1.00
C HIS A 304 -7.21 4.52 1.34
N MET A 305 -6.26 4.91 2.19
CA MET A 305 -6.18 6.29 2.69
C MET A 305 -5.62 7.25 1.65
N ASN A 306 -5.06 6.74 0.54
CA ASN A 306 -4.49 7.53 -0.56
C ASN A 306 -3.35 8.45 -0.08
N ILE A 307 -2.70 8.09 1.03
CA ILE A 307 -1.59 8.83 1.64
C ILE A 307 -0.33 7.98 1.69
N ASP A 308 0.82 8.63 1.64
CA ASP A 308 2.11 8.00 1.91
C ASP A 308 2.46 8.12 3.40
N ALA A 309 2.17 7.09 4.18
CA ALA A 309 2.47 7.11 5.60
C ALA A 309 2.94 5.77 6.16
N MET A 310 3.86 5.89 7.10
CA MET A 310 4.33 4.80 7.94
C MET A 310 3.63 4.88 9.29
N PHE A 311 3.23 3.74 9.83
CA PHE A 311 2.56 3.64 11.11
C PHE A 311 3.24 2.59 11.99
N LEU A 312 3.01 2.68 13.29
CA LEU A 312 3.54 1.74 14.28
C LEU A 312 2.39 1.02 14.98
N GLN A 313 2.31 -0.30 14.85
CA GLN A 313 1.56 -1.11 15.81
C GLN A 313 2.35 -1.22 17.10
N GLU A 314 1.67 -1.09 18.25
CA GLU A 314 2.32 -1.14 19.55
C GLU A 314 1.58 -2.00 20.58
N ASP A 315 2.32 -2.61 21.51
CA ASP A 315 1.74 -3.35 22.63
C ASP A 315 0.93 -2.41 23.54
N PHE A 316 -0.33 -2.79 23.79
CA PHE A 316 -1.29 -2.06 24.62
C PHE A 316 -0.79 -1.72 26.03
N THR A 317 0.06 -2.57 26.61
CA THR A 317 0.64 -2.34 27.94
C THR A 317 1.62 -1.18 27.94
N ILE A 318 2.45 -1.09 26.90
CA ILE A 318 3.43 -0.02 26.70
C ILE A 318 2.73 1.29 26.29
N ALA A 319 1.71 1.22 25.40
CA ALA A 319 0.86 2.35 25.07
C ALA A 319 0.25 3.02 26.33
N SER A 320 -0.22 2.21 27.28
CA SER A 320 -0.80 2.69 28.54
C SER A 320 0.22 3.36 29.48
N GLU A 321 1.48 2.93 29.47
CA GLU A 321 2.56 3.52 30.28
C GLU A 321 3.10 4.83 29.68
N SER A 322 3.28 4.87 28.35
CA SER A 322 3.64 6.08 27.61
C SER A 322 2.56 7.16 27.76
N ALA A 323 1.28 6.79 27.71
CA ALA A 323 0.15 7.71 27.92
C ALA A 323 0.09 8.27 29.36
N LYS A 324 0.52 7.52 30.37
CA LYS A 324 0.63 8.01 31.76
C LYS A 324 1.78 8.99 31.92
N SER A 325 2.91 8.73 31.25
CA SER A 325 4.10 9.60 31.28
C SER A 325 3.82 10.96 30.61
N LEU A 326 3.05 10.98 29.53
CA LEU A 326 2.53 12.21 28.92
C LEU A 326 1.62 13.02 29.85
N LYS A 327 0.83 12.35 30.70
CA LYS A 327 -0.09 13.04 31.63
C LYS A 327 0.69 13.87 32.66
N LEU A 328 1.86 13.39 33.08
CA LEU A 328 2.78 14.12 33.96
C LEU A 328 3.49 15.28 33.24
N ALA A 329 3.69 15.16 31.92
CA ALA A 329 4.31 16.22 31.12
C ALA A 329 3.33 17.30 30.65
N ARG A 330 2.02 17.00 30.58
CA ARG A 330 0.98 17.87 30.01
C ARG A 330 0.19 18.72 31.01
N ASP A 331 0.47 18.65 32.30
CA ASP A 331 -0.10 19.61 33.29
C ASP A 331 0.52 21.03 33.20
N ARG A 332 1.17 21.39 32.07
CA ARG A 332 1.70 22.75 31.86
C ARG A 332 1.24 23.48 30.62
N ASP A 333 0.67 22.82 29.61
CA ASP A 333 0.18 23.51 28.42
C ASP A 333 -0.99 22.73 27.79
N ASP A 334 -2.21 23.22 28.00
CA ASP A 334 -3.10 23.71 26.93
C ASP A 334 -4.59 23.53 27.30
N GLU A 335 -5.22 24.64 27.65
CA GLU A 335 -6.64 24.78 27.94
C GLU A 335 -7.32 25.31 26.66
N GLY A 336 -7.98 24.41 25.92
CA GLY A 336 -9.06 24.76 25.00
C GLY A 336 -8.66 25.20 23.59
N THR A 337 -8.55 24.25 22.64
CA THR A 337 -9.05 24.40 21.26
C THR A 337 -9.31 23.00 20.67
N ILE A 338 -10.51 22.75 20.12
CA ILE A 338 -10.84 21.49 19.43
C ILE A 338 -10.14 21.53 18.07
N HIS A 339 -8.92 20.99 17.99
CA HIS A 339 -8.28 20.73 16.70
C HIS A 339 -8.84 19.42 16.11
N ILE A 340 -9.46 19.51 14.93
CA ILE A 340 -9.59 18.35 14.04
C ILE A 340 -8.16 17.90 13.75
N ALA A 341 -7.77 16.72 14.24
CA ALA A 341 -6.40 16.24 14.07
C ALA A 341 -6.24 15.70 12.63
N SER A 342 -5.39 16.34 11.83
CA SER A 342 -4.94 15.75 10.57
C SER A 342 -4.14 14.47 10.84
N ILE A 343 -4.08 13.55 9.88
CA ILE A 343 -3.33 12.29 10.01
C ILE A 343 -1.86 12.57 10.36
N ALA A 344 -1.29 13.63 9.78
CA ALA A 344 0.03 14.11 10.15
C ALA A 344 0.14 14.44 11.65
N SER A 345 -0.84 15.15 12.22
CA SER A 345 -0.85 15.48 13.66
C SER A 345 -0.90 14.22 14.53
N ASP A 346 -1.69 13.21 14.13
CA ASP A 346 -1.78 11.95 14.86
C ASP A 346 -0.48 11.16 14.79
N LEU A 347 0.15 11.07 13.61
CA LEU A 347 1.45 10.44 13.42
C LEU A 347 2.56 11.11 14.23
N ARG A 348 2.64 12.45 14.23
CA ARG A 348 3.66 13.15 15.04
C ARG A 348 3.53 12.82 16.51
N LYS A 349 2.30 12.92 17.02
CA LYS A 349 1.97 12.58 18.41
C LYS A 349 2.22 11.13 18.74
N ASP A 350 2.28 10.25 17.74
CA ASP A 350 2.57 8.85 17.94
C ASP A 350 4.08 8.57 17.92
N TYR A 351 4.81 9.20 17.00
CA TYR A 351 6.27 9.16 16.97
C TYR A 351 6.90 9.78 18.22
N ASP A 352 6.32 10.86 18.74
CA ASP A 352 6.72 11.49 20.01
C ASP A 352 6.65 10.55 21.23
N LEU A 353 5.92 9.42 21.12
CA LEU A 353 5.79 8.43 22.19
C LEU A 353 6.72 7.24 22.06
N VAL A 354 7.46 7.15 20.97
CA VAL A 354 8.49 6.12 20.83
C VAL A 354 9.57 6.40 21.90
N PRO A 355 9.84 5.46 22.82
CA PRO A 355 10.87 5.65 23.86
C PRO A 355 12.25 5.88 23.25
N THR A 356 13.21 6.42 24.00
CA THR A 356 14.60 6.50 23.52
C THR A 356 15.14 5.11 23.18
N GLU A 357 16.14 5.04 22.30
CA GLU A 357 16.78 3.80 21.85
C GLU A 357 17.10 2.85 23.04
N GLN A 358 17.75 3.37 24.09
CA GLN A 358 18.15 2.58 25.26
C GLN A 358 16.98 2.01 26.08
N LYS A 359 15.77 2.59 25.94
CA LYS A 359 14.56 2.20 26.68
C LYS A 359 13.58 1.42 25.82
N THR A 360 13.85 1.27 24.53
CA THR A 360 12.89 0.71 23.59
C THR A 360 12.90 -0.81 23.66
N ASN A 361 11.73 -1.38 23.91
CA ASN A 361 11.50 -2.81 23.72
C ASN A 361 11.00 -3.05 22.29
N LEU A 362 11.86 -3.53 21.40
CA LEU A 362 11.51 -3.79 20.00
C LEU A 362 10.41 -4.86 19.83
N ASP A 363 10.27 -5.78 20.79
CA ASP A 363 9.20 -6.81 20.78
C ASP A 363 7.79 -6.21 20.92
N ALA A 364 7.72 -4.93 21.28
CA ALA A 364 6.47 -4.21 21.45
C ALA A 364 6.00 -3.46 20.20
N TYR A 365 6.78 -3.45 19.11
CA TYR A 365 6.48 -2.64 17.93
C TYR A 365 6.57 -3.45 16.64
N LEU A 366 5.67 -3.18 15.70
CA LEU A 366 5.81 -3.65 14.32
C LEU A 366 5.26 -2.59 13.36
N PRO A 367 6.04 -2.16 12.36
CA PRO A 367 5.59 -1.12 11.43
C PRO A 367 4.65 -1.66 10.35
N PHE A 368 3.82 -0.78 9.82
CA PHE A 368 3.07 -1.01 8.58
C PHE A 368 3.03 0.24 7.73
N PHE A 369 2.76 0.06 6.43
CA PHE A 369 2.85 1.12 5.43
C PHE A 369 1.52 1.28 4.71
N ALA A 370 0.97 2.49 4.73
CA ALA A 370 -0.07 2.91 3.81
C ALA A 370 0.60 3.55 2.60
N SER A 371 0.28 3.07 1.40
CA SER A 371 0.78 3.65 0.16
C SER A 371 -0.21 4.67 -0.39
N SER A 372 0.35 5.74 -0.97
CA SER A 372 -0.36 6.63 -1.88
C SER A 372 -0.75 5.89 -3.16
N ALA A 373 -1.66 6.51 -3.91
CA ALA A 373 -2.48 5.86 -4.92
C ALA A 373 -2.16 6.31 -6.35
N VAL A 374 -2.68 5.58 -7.34
CA VAL A 374 -2.67 5.99 -8.76
C VAL A 374 -3.83 6.93 -9.07
N VAL A 375 -4.97 6.80 -8.38
CA VAL A 375 -6.10 7.73 -8.54
C VAL A 375 -5.66 9.16 -8.22
N PRO A 376 -6.07 10.17 -9.01
CA PRO A 376 -5.59 11.53 -8.85
C PRO A 376 -6.32 12.32 -7.75
N THR A 377 -6.64 11.67 -6.62
CA THR A 377 -7.05 12.34 -5.38
C THR A 377 -5.93 13.27 -4.90
N TYR A 378 -4.69 12.85 -5.08
CA TYR A 378 -3.48 13.69 -5.03
C TYR A 378 -2.71 13.51 -6.35
N LEU A 379 -1.39 13.66 -6.34
CA LEU A 379 -0.59 13.25 -7.49
C LEU A 379 -0.53 11.70 -7.56
N PRO A 380 -0.69 11.10 -8.75
CA PRO A 380 -0.53 9.66 -8.93
C PRO A 380 0.86 9.19 -8.55
N THR A 381 0.94 8.05 -7.87
CA THR A 381 2.20 7.50 -7.35
C THR A 381 2.29 5.98 -7.49
N VAL A 382 3.51 5.48 -7.50
CA VAL A 382 3.83 4.04 -7.45
C VAL A 382 5.03 3.80 -6.54
N ARG A 383 5.12 2.60 -5.94
CA ARG A 383 6.19 2.24 -5.01
C ARG A 383 6.88 0.94 -5.42
N VAL A 384 8.21 1.00 -5.55
CA VAL A 384 9.05 -0.19 -5.76
C VAL A 384 9.88 -0.44 -4.52
N TRP A 385 9.68 -1.63 -3.94
CA TRP A 385 10.37 -2.11 -2.75
C TRP A 385 11.56 -2.98 -3.13
N THR A 386 12.59 -2.96 -2.28
CA THR A 386 13.67 -3.94 -2.33
C THR A 386 13.83 -4.68 -1.02
N TYR A 387 14.29 -5.92 -1.11
CA TYR A 387 14.58 -6.79 0.02
C TYR A 387 15.90 -7.54 -0.21
N ASN A 388 16.50 -8.03 0.87
CA ASN A 388 17.74 -8.77 0.82
C ASN A 388 17.46 -10.18 0.29
N ASN A 389 18.02 -10.52 -0.87
CA ASN A 389 17.88 -11.85 -1.49
C ASN A 389 19.21 -12.64 -1.43
N SER A 390 20.17 -12.17 -0.64
CA SER A 390 21.46 -12.83 -0.45
C SER A 390 21.36 -13.91 0.62
N ARG A 391 21.54 -15.17 0.22
CA ARG A 391 21.60 -16.28 1.17
C ARG A 391 22.98 -16.36 1.85
N PRO A 392 23.06 -16.76 3.12
CA PRO A 392 24.33 -17.06 3.80
C PRO A 392 25.17 -18.10 3.04
N SER A 393 26.50 -18.04 3.14
CA SER A 393 27.40 -18.98 2.46
C SER A 393 27.33 -20.41 3.00
N ASP A 394 26.82 -20.60 4.23
CA ASP A 394 26.56 -21.88 4.89
C ASP A 394 25.09 -22.31 4.77
N TRP A 395 24.33 -21.71 3.84
CA TRP A 395 22.94 -22.03 3.59
C TRP A 395 22.77 -23.50 3.18
N ASP A 396 22.03 -24.26 3.99
CA ASP A 396 21.76 -25.67 3.79
C ASP A 396 20.32 -25.87 3.25
N GLU A 397 20.19 -26.01 1.93
CA GLU A 397 18.92 -26.32 1.24
C GLU A 397 18.25 -27.61 1.75
N SER A 398 18.98 -28.51 2.42
CA SER A 398 18.41 -29.75 2.96
C SER A 398 17.61 -29.54 4.26
N ARG A 399 17.75 -28.38 4.92
CA ARG A 399 16.95 -28.03 6.11
C ARG A 399 15.50 -27.71 5.77
N GLN A 400 15.21 -27.18 4.58
CA GLN A 400 13.85 -26.96 4.09
C GLN A 400 13.15 -28.27 3.70
N ARG A 401 13.87 -29.24 3.13
CA ARG A 401 13.30 -30.56 2.77
C ARG A 401 12.80 -31.42 3.93
N LYS A 402 13.02 -31.01 5.18
CA LYS A 402 12.50 -31.72 6.37
C LYS A 402 11.08 -31.29 6.77
N SER A 403 10.53 -30.24 6.15
CA SER A 403 9.19 -29.73 6.46
C SER A 403 8.14 -29.97 5.37
N ASP A 404 8.34 -31.00 4.52
CA ASP A 404 7.29 -31.60 3.65
C ASP A 404 6.17 -32.28 4.48
N VAL A 405 5.74 -31.63 5.57
CA VAL A 405 4.50 -31.93 6.26
C VAL A 405 3.40 -31.48 5.29
N PRO A 406 2.55 -32.40 4.79
CA PRO A 406 1.40 -32.03 3.99
C PRO A 406 0.61 -30.95 4.73
N ARG A 407 0.20 -29.90 4.02
CA ARG A 407 -0.61 -28.80 4.54
C ARG A 407 -1.86 -29.40 5.20
N GLN A 408 -1.83 -29.55 6.52
CA GLN A 408 -2.86 -30.28 7.25
C GLN A 408 -4.01 -29.31 7.51
N TYR A 409 -4.82 -29.09 6.48
CA TYR A 409 -6.03 -28.30 6.58
C TYR A 409 -7.05 -29.08 7.41
N PHE A 410 -7.24 -28.66 8.67
CA PHE A 410 -8.41 -29.05 9.43
C PHE A 410 -9.58 -28.17 9.01
N LEU A 411 -10.41 -28.69 8.11
CA LEU A 411 -11.79 -28.23 7.99
C LEU A 411 -12.51 -28.68 9.27
N GLU A 412 -12.49 -27.86 10.32
CA GLU A 412 -13.55 -28.00 11.32
C GLU A 412 -14.87 -27.62 10.62
N GLU A 413 -15.64 -28.65 10.27
CA GLU A 413 -17.06 -28.53 9.98
C GLU A 413 -17.77 -27.94 11.20
N GLN A 414 -17.82 -26.61 11.28
CA GLN A 414 -18.86 -25.94 12.04
C GLN A 414 -20.05 -25.77 11.11
N SER A 415 -20.89 -26.81 11.05
CA SER A 415 -22.24 -26.73 10.53
C SER A 415 -23.02 -25.70 11.36
N VAL A 416 -23.00 -24.44 10.93
CA VAL A 416 -23.96 -23.43 11.38
C VAL A 416 -24.87 -23.16 10.21
N GLU A 417 -26.09 -23.69 10.29
CA GLU A 417 -27.17 -23.34 9.37
C GLU A 417 -27.30 -21.81 9.30
N PRO A 418 -27.25 -21.19 8.11
CA PRO A 418 -27.57 -19.78 7.99
C PRO A 418 -29.08 -19.62 8.20
N GLN A 419 -29.49 -19.14 9.37
CA GLN A 419 -30.83 -18.57 9.51
C GLN A 419 -30.85 -17.26 8.74
N ALA A 420 -31.32 -17.33 7.50
CA ALA A 420 -31.67 -16.18 6.68
C ALA A 420 -32.80 -15.42 7.37
N GLY A 421 -32.46 -14.35 8.10
CA GLY A 421 -33.42 -13.31 8.45
C GLY A 421 -33.75 -12.53 7.19
N VAL A 422 -34.96 -12.72 6.67
CA VAL A 422 -35.52 -11.88 5.61
C VAL A 422 -35.69 -10.48 6.19
N VAL A 423 -34.86 -9.54 5.76
CA VAL A 423 -35.07 -8.10 5.99
C VAL A 423 -35.78 -7.58 4.75
N THR A 424 -37.04 -7.17 4.91
CA THR A 424 -37.87 -6.60 3.85
C THR A 424 -37.43 -5.18 3.51
N GLU A 425 -37.51 -4.82 2.22
CA GLU A 425 -37.08 -3.55 1.62
C GLU A 425 -37.95 -2.32 1.96
N GLU A 426 -38.22 -2.06 3.23
CA GLU A 426 -38.92 -0.84 3.64
C GLU A 426 -38.22 -0.23 4.84
N ASP A 427 -37.15 0.54 4.57
CA ASP A 427 -36.72 1.73 5.34
C ASP A 427 -35.40 2.29 4.75
N PHE A 428 -35.46 2.82 3.52
CA PHE A 428 -34.43 3.73 3.00
C PHE A 428 -35.08 5.10 2.77
N ASP A 429 -35.18 5.89 3.83
CA ASP A 429 -35.55 7.31 3.72
C ASP A 429 -34.35 8.10 3.19
N SER A 430 -34.48 8.58 1.96
CA SER A 430 -33.45 9.27 1.19
C SER A 430 -33.31 10.73 1.66
N LYS A 431 -32.44 10.97 2.64
CA LYS A 431 -31.99 12.33 2.93
C LYS A 431 -30.82 12.71 2.01
N GLN A 432 -31.17 13.49 1.00
CA GLN A 432 -30.25 14.20 0.11
C GLN A 432 -29.35 15.14 0.92
N GLU A 433 -28.10 14.74 1.17
CA GLU A 433 -27.03 15.67 1.50
C GLU A 433 -26.17 15.92 0.26
N ARG A 434 -25.96 17.21 -0.02
CA ARG A 434 -25.06 17.66 -1.09
C ARG A 434 -23.64 17.28 -0.70
N VAL A 435 -22.94 16.59 -1.61
CA VAL A 435 -21.51 16.32 -1.52
C VAL A 435 -20.78 17.63 -1.24
N LYS A 436 -20.18 17.72 -0.05
CA LYS A 436 -19.22 18.77 0.30
C LYS A 436 -17.85 18.37 -0.28
N PRO A 437 -16.99 19.34 -0.63
CA PRO A 437 -15.61 19.05 -1.00
C PRO A 437 -14.94 18.20 0.09
N ILE A 438 -14.03 17.30 -0.33
CA ILE A 438 -13.31 16.32 0.48
C ILE A 438 -12.83 16.99 1.78
N GLU A 439 -13.58 16.82 2.86
CA GLU A 439 -13.13 17.13 4.21
C GLU A 439 -12.41 15.87 4.71
N PRO A 440 -11.18 15.96 5.25
CA PRO A 440 -10.56 14.83 5.92
C PRO A 440 -11.53 14.37 7.00
N LEU A 441 -11.98 13.11 6.91
CA LEU A 441 -12.84 12.49 7.90
C LEU A 441 -12.24 12.79 9.28
N GLY A 442 -12.99 13.50 10.13
CA GLY A 442 -12.56 13.94 11.47
C GLY A 442 -12.38 12.79 12.48
N ARG A 443 -11.90 11.64 12.02
CA ARG A 443 -11.60 10.45 12.80
C ARG A 443 -10.14 10.52 13.24
N SER A 444 -9.89 10.19 14.50
CA SER A 444 -8.51 10.04 14.97
C SER A 444 -8.01 8.66 14.56
N HIS A 445 -6.89 8.63 13.87
CA HIS A 445 -6.18 7.39 13.51
C HIS A 445 -5.12 7.01 14.54
N ARG A 446 -4.98 7.84 15.58
CA ARG A 446 -4.03 7.68 16.66
C ARG A 446 -4.22 6.36 17.40
N ARG A 447 -3.11 5.82 17.90
CA ARG A 447 -3.09 4.68 18.81
C ARG A 447 -4.04 4.91 20.01
N PRO A 448 -4.92 3.94 20.34
CA PRO A 448 -5.95 4.17 21.35
C PRO A 448 -5.35 4.37 22.75
N ARG A 449 -5.96 5.28 23.52
CA ARG A 449 -5.63 5.46 24.95
C ARG A 449 -6.34 4.39 25.79
N HIS A 450 -5.69 3.26 26.04
CA HIS A 450 -6.30 2.22 26.89
C HIS A 450 -6.24 2.60 28.38
N HIS A 451 -7.41 2.94 28.94
CA HIS A 451 -7.60 3.24 30.37
C HIS A 451 -8.00 2.01 31.22
N LYS A 452 -8.24 0.85 30.62
CA LYS A 452 -8.64 -0.36 31.34
C LYS A 452 -7.59 -1.47 31.16
N LYS A 453 -7.20 -2.07 32.28
CA LYS A 453 -6.46 -3.35 32.29
C LYS A 453 -7.35 -4.36 31.58
N HIS A 454 -7.05 -4.71 30.33
CA HIS A 454 -7.60 -5.92 29.74
C HIS A 454 -7.27 -7.05 30.73
N LYS A 455 -8.28 -7.84 31.10
CA LYS A 455 -8.04 -9.06 31.88
C LYS A 455 -6.96 -9.82 31.13
N LYS A 456 -5.86 -10.19 31.82
CA LYS A 456 -4.77 -10.99 31.28
C LYS A 456 -5.38 -12.16 30.48
N GLY A 457 -5.54 -11.98 29.18
CA GLY A 457 -5.76 -13.08 28.26
C GLY A 457 -4.54 -13.95 28.38
N HIS A 458 -4.73 -15.26 28.30
CA HIS A 458 -3.64 -16.23 28.38
C HIS A 458 -2.42 -15.72 27.63
N ASN A 459 -1.26 -15.67 28.31
CA ASN A 459 0.00 -15.24 27.70
C ASN A 459 0.34 -16.21 26.55
N LEU A 460 -0.23 -15.97 25.37
CA LEU A 460 0.16 -16.65 24.16
C LEU A 460 1.64 -16.33 23.91
N PRO A 461 2.40 -17.30 23.39
CA PRO A 461 3.83 -17.10 23.17
C PRO A 461 4.06 -15.93 22.20
N ARG A 462 5.07 -15.11 22.52
CA ARG A 462 5.65 -14.16 21.58
C ARG A 462 6.77 -14.85 20.82
N HIS A 463 6.64 -14.91 19.51
CA HIS A 463 7.64 -15.41 18.57
C HIS A 463 8.44 -14.22 18.03
N THR A 464 9.39 -13.78 18.85
CA THR A 464 10.34 -12.71 18.51
C THR A 464 11.74 -13.30 18.49
N SER A 465 12.59 -12.77 17.61
CA SER A 465 14.01 -13.15 17.54
C SER A 465 14.83 -11.93 17.13
N PRO A 466 15.90 -11.56 17.85
CA PRO A 466 16.80 -10.49 17.42
C PRO A 466 17.48 -10.77 16.07
N ASP A 467 17.57 -12.04 15.67
CA ASP A 467 18.16 -12.46 14.40
C ASP A 467 17.11 -12.68 13.29
N SER A 468 15.83 -12.36 13.51
CA SER A 468 14.83 -12.45 12.44
C SER A 468 15.03 -11.35 11.38
N PRO A 469 14.58 -11.57 10.13
CA PRO A 469 14.71 -10.58 9.06
C PRO A 469 13.97 -9.26 9.32
N SER A 470 12.97 -9.27 10.19
CA SER A 470 12.28 -8.05 10.65
C SER A 470 13.11 -7.22 11.64
N ARG A 471 14.16 -7.80 12.22
CA ARG A 471 14.95 -7.22 13.33
C ARG A 471 16.38 -6.91 12.95
N LYS A 472 16.97 -7.71 12.07
CA LYS A 472 18.35 -7.57 11.62
C LYS A 472 18.44 -7.85 10.13
N ASN A 473 19.25 -7.08 9.41
CA ASN A 473 19.46 -7.29 7.99
C ASN A 473 20.08 -8.68 7.72
N SER A 474 19.25 -9.57 7.20
CA SER A 474 19.52 -10.93 6.75
C SER A 474 18.69 -11.25 5.51
N TYR A 475 18.79 -12.47 4.98
CA TYR A 475 17.92 -12.96 3.92
C TYR A 475 16.43 -12.62 4.20
N LEU A 476 15.72 -12.09 3.19
CA LEU A 476 14.35 -11.59 3.19
C LEU A 476 14.06 -10.35 4.04
N THR A 477 15.08 -9.67 4.54
CA THR A 477 14.90 -8.37 5.21
C THR A 477 14.52 -7.32 4.20
N MET A 478 13.49 -6.53 4.50
CA MET A 478 13.15 -5.34 3.73
C MET A 478 14.29 -4.32 3.80
N LEU A 479 14.83 -3.93 2.65
CA LEU A 479 15.95 -2.98 2.56
C LEU A 479 15.46 -1.54 2.38
N GLY A 480 14.33 -1.34 1.72
CA GLY A 480 13.75 -0.02 1.54
C GLY A 480 12.79 0.05 0.37
N TYR A 481 12.42 1.27 0.00
CA TYR A 481 11.64 1.54 -1.20
C TYR A 481 12.05 2.84 -1.88
N SER A 482 11.75 2.90 -3.17
CA SER A 482 11.73 4.12 -3.96
C SER A 482 10.28 4.54 -4.22
N HIS A 483 10.01 5.83 -4.03
CA HIS A 483 8.68 6.40 -4.19
C HIS A 483 8.66 7.34 -5.40
N TRP A 484 7.71 7.09 -6.31
CA TRP A 484 7.64 7.74 -7.61
C TRP A 484 6.34 8.49 -7.73
N VAL A 485 6.39 9.72 -8.24
CA VAL A 485 5.24 10.61 -8.42
C VAL A 485 5.13 11.05 -9.86
N LEU A 486 3.91 11.23 -10.35
CA LEU A 486 3.61 11.77 -11.66
C LEU A 486 3.03 13.19 -11.55
N ASP A 487 3.72 14.16 -12.13
CA ASP A 487 3.19 15.51 -12.28
C ASP A 487 2.18 15.55 -13.44
N LEU A 488 0.90 15.39 -13.10
CA LEU A 488 -0.19 15.41 -14.07
C LEU A 488 -0.36 16.78 -14.74
N GLU A 489 -0.14 17.88 -14.02
CA GLU A 489 -0.27 19.22 -14.58
C GLU A 489 0.78 19.46 -15.65
N GLU A 490 2.03 19.08 -15.39
CA GLU A 490 3.11 19.19 -16.35
C GLU A 490 2.80 18.40 -17.64
N HIS A 491 2.35 17.15 -17.51
CA HIS A 491 2.02 16.31 -18.68
C HIS A 491 0.82 16.83 -19.46
N ASN A 492 -0.21 17.33 -18.79
CA ASN A 492 -1.36 17.96 -19.43
C ASN A 492 -0.96 19.26 -20.16
N ASN A 493 -0.10 20.09 -19.55
CA ASN A 493 0.40 21.33 -20.15
C ASN A 493 1.28 21.05 -21.38
N ARG A 494 2.24 20.11 -21.29
CA ARG A 494 3.09 19.72 -22.43
C ARG A 494 2.27 19.27 -23.63
N ARG A 495 1.20 18.50 -23.38
CA ARG A 495 0.26 18.08 -24.43
C ARG A 495 -0.46 19.27 -25.05
N LYS A 496 -1.05 20.13 -24.22
CA LYS A 496 -1.78 21.31 -24.67
C LYS A 496 -0.90 22.23 -25.51
N ASP A 497 0.34 22.45 -25.10
CA ASP A 497 1.31 23.27 -25.82
C ASP A 497 1.66 22.66 -27.19
N ALA A 498 1.78 21.33 -27.30
CA ALA A 498 1.98 20.65 -28.58
C ALA A 498 0.76 20.82 -29.50
N GLU A 499 -0.45 20.64 -28.95
CA GLU A 499 -1.70 20.85 -29.69
C GLU A 499 -1.84 22.30 -30.19
N GLU A 500 -1.49 23.29 -29.37
CA GLU A 500 -1.48 24.71 -29.75
C GLU A 500 -0.44 25.03 -30.84
N ARG A 501 0.68 24.31 -30.88
CA ARG A 501 1.70 24.40 -31.95
C ARG A 501 1.36 23.59 -33.20
N GLY A 502 0.30 22.76 -33.17
CA GLY A 502 -0.02 21.84 -34.25
C GLY A 502 0.97 20.67 -34.38
N GLU A 503 1.67 20.35 -33.29
CA GLU A 503 2.59 19.21 -33.16
C GLU A 503 1.84 17.98 -32.63
N GLU A 504 2.39 16.79 -32.85
CA GLU A 504 1.88 15.58 -32.20
C GLU A 504 2.15 15.63 -30.69
N PRO A 505 1.13 15.42 -29.84
CA PRO A 505 1.32 15.38 -28.39
C PRO A 505 2.29 14.28 -27.95
N PRO A 506 3.10 14.53 -26.89
CA PRO A 506 3.94 13.49 -26.30
C PRO A 506 3.09 12.29 -25.86
N GLU A 507 3.55 11.09 -26.21
CA GLU A 507 2.93 9.84 -25.77
C GLU A 507 3.43 9.41 -24.39
N GLY A 508 2.50 8.88 -23.59
CA GLY A 508 2.79 8.29 -22.29
C GLY A 508 3.01 9.29 -21.16
N VAL A 509 3.43 8.76 -20.02
CA VAL A 509 3.69 9.49 -18.79
C VAL A 509 5.10 9.23 -18.31
N ASP A 510 5.62 10.12 -17.50
CA ASP A 510 6.94 10.01 -16.91
C ASP A 510 6.94 10.32 -15.42
N TYR A 511 7.16 9.27 -14.62
CA TYR A 511 7.28 9.42 -13.19
C TYR A 511 8.67 9.95 -12.80
N GLN A 512 8.70 10.75 -11.75
CA GLN A 512 9.91 11.25 -11.13
C GLN A 512 10.10 10.65 -9.74
N LEU A 513 11.36 10.45 -9.36
CA LEU A 513 11.69 10.00 -8.01
C LEU A 513 11.42 11.13 -7.02
N GLU A 514 10.46 10.93 -6.13
CA GLU A 514 10.10 11.90 -5.10
C GLU A 514 11.06 11.79 -3.90
N TYR A 515 11.24 10.57 -3.40
CA TYR A 515 12.25 10.23 -2.42
C TYR A 515 12.50 8.72 -2.35
N THR A 516 13.51 8.33 -1.57
CA THR A 516 13.77 6.95 -1.19
C THR A 516 14.00 6.85 0.32
N THR A 517 13.84 5.65 0.85
CA THR A 517 14.22 5.37 2.23
C THR A 517 15.72 5.19 2.43
N TYR A 518 16.49 4.95 1.35
CA TYR A 518 17.90 4.57 1.42
C TYR A 518 18.81 5.74 1.82
N ASP A 519 20.01 5.40 2.30
CA ASP A 519 21.10 6.34 2.45
C ASP A 519 21.76 6.71 1.11
N GLU A 520 22.57 7.76 1.12
CA GLU A 520 23.28 8.25 -0.07
C GLU A 520 24.24 7.24 -0.71
N HIS A 521 24.85 6.34 0.07
CA HIS A 521 25.77 5.32 -0.45
C HIS A 521 25.03 4.21 -1.18
N THR A 522 23.90 3.79 -0.62
CA THR A 522 23.05 2.76 -1.24
C THR A 522 22.38 3.28 -2.50
N LEU A 523 21.80 4.48 -2.49
CA LEU A 523 21.10 5.01 -3.67
C LEU A 523 22.05 5.32 -4.84
N TRP A 524 23.21 5.90 -4.55
CA TRP A 524 24.11 6.44 -5.58
C TRP A 524 25.35 5.58 -5.84
N SER A 525 25.33 4.30 -5.44
CA SER A 525 26.46 3.38 -5.56
C SER A 525 27.08 3.37 -6.96
N ASP A 526 26.25 3.36 -8.00
CA ASP A 526 26.66 3.25 -9.41
C ASP A 526 27.39 4.47 -9.96
N PHE A 527 27.34 5.60 -9.25
CA PHE A 527 28.06 6.83 -9.61
C PHE A 527 29.43 6.92 -8.93
N VAL A 528 29.68 6.04 -7.96
CA VAL A 528 30.78 6.17 -6.99
C VAL A 528 31.69 4.94 -7.03
N ASP A 529 31.14 3.76 -7.31
CA ASP A 529 31.88 2.51 -7.35
C ASP A 529 32.43 2.22 -8.77
N ASN A 530 33.71 2.55 -9.00
CA ASN A 530 34.42 2.32 -10.28
C ASN A 530 34.91 0.87 -10.43
N GLY A 531 34.06 -0.13 -10.20
CA GLY A 531 34.44 -1.54 -10.35
C GLY A 531 35.47 -2.03 -9.32
N GLY A 532 35.42 -1.52 -8.09
CA GLY A 532 36.26 -2.01 -6.99
C GLY A 532 35.94 -3.47 -6.61
N ARG A 533 36.74 -4.06 -5.72
CA ARG A 533 36.60 -5.46 -5.24
C ARG A 533 35.21 -5.82 -4.66
N PHE A 534 34.35 -4.83 -4.40
CA PHE A 534 33.01 -5.00 -3.80
C PHE A 534 31.85 -4.69 -4.76
N ALA A 535 32.12 -4.32 -6.02
CA ALA A 535 31.12 -3.81 -6.97
C ALA A 535 29.98 -4.81 -7.33
N GLY A 536 30.14 -6.11 -7.03
CA GLY A 536 29.12 -7.15 -7.25
C GLY A 536 28.25 -7.49 -6.03
N HIS A 537 28.44 -6.84 -4.88
CA HIS A 537 27.70 -7.13 -3.63
C HIS A 537 26.92 -5.92 -3.10
N VAL A 538 26.88 -4.81 -3.84
CA VAL A 538 26.18 -3.59 -3.42
C VAL A 538 24.76 -3.63 -3.94
N HIS A 539 23.80 -3.57 -3.01
CA HIS A 539 22.38 -3.41 -3.29
C HIS A 539 22.15 -2.16 -4.15
N ARG A 540 21.57 -2.34 -5.35
CA ARG A 540 21.20 -1.27 -6.28
C ARG A 540 19.68 -1.09 -6.29
N PRO A 541 19.13 -0.14 -5.52
CA PRO A 541 17.69 -0.04 -5.34
C PRO A 541 16.95 0.54 -6.55
N VAL A 542 17.60 1.39 -7.34
CA VAL A 542 17.01 2.09 -8.48
C VAL A 542 17.90 1.90 -9.71
N PRO A 543 17.34 1.55 -10.87
CA PRO A 543 18.09 1.49 -12.13
C PRO A 543 18.87 2.78 -12.39
N LYS A 544 20.16 2.67 -12.73
CA LYS A 544 21.03 3.82 -12.95
C LYS A 544 20.46 4.83 -13.95
N HIS A 545 19.86 4.37 -15.04
CA HIS A 545 19.30 5.26 -16.06
C HIS A 545 18.17 6.14 -15.52
N LEU A 546 17.39 5.66 -14.53
CA LEU A 546 16.39 6.49 -13.86
C LEU A 546 17.07 7.55 -12.99
N LEU A 547 18.13 7.20 -12.26
CA LEU A 547 18.90 8.16 -11.47
C LEU A 547 19.61 9.22 -12.33
N ASP A 548 20.12 8.85 -13.51
CA ASP A 548 20.69 9.80 -14.47
C ASP A 548 19.62 10.86 -14.86
N ARG A 549 18.39 10.43 -15.11
CA ARG A 549 17.26 11.35 -15.42
C ARG A 549 16.91 12.26 -14.25
N GLU A 550 17.02 11.78 -13.01
CA GLU A 550 16.79 12.63 -11.83
C GLU A 550 17.88 13.70 -11.64
N VAL A 551 19.12 13.41 -12.04
CA VAL A 551 20.23 14.38 -12.08
C VAL A 551 19.97 15.46 -13.13
N GLU A 552 19.54 15.04 -14.33
CA GLU A 552 19.19 15.94 -15.44
C GLU A 552 17.98 16.82 -15.10
N ARG A 553 16.88 16.23 -14.62
CA ARG A 553 15.64 16.93 -14.26
C ARG A 553 15.85 18.03 -13.22
N ARG A 554 16.83 17.85 -12.33
CA ARG A 554 17.18 18.82 -11.27
C ARG A 554 18.33 19.75 -11.64
N GLU A 555 18.73 19.78 -12.92
CA GLU A 555 19.84 20.57 -13.44
C GLU A 555 21.12 20.44 -12.57
N SER A 556 21.36 19.23 -12.06
CA SER A 556 22.40 18.97 -11.07
C SER A 556 23.63 18.32 -11.68
N LYS A 557 24.71 18.28 -10.89
CA LYS A 557 25.87 17.45 -11.23
C LYS A 557 25.64 16.04 -10.67
N ALA A 558 26.23 15.03 -11.31
CA ALA A 558 26.25 13.69 -10.73
C ALA A 558 26.95 13.68 -9.36
N PRO A 559 26.54 12.81 -8.41
CA PRO A 559 27.25 12.59 -7.16
C PRO A 559 28.72 12.22 -7.42
N LYS A 560 29.62 12.58 -6.51
CA LYS A 560 31.06 12.30 -6.63
C LYS A 560 31.61 11.65 -5.38
N SER A 561 32.53 10.71 -5.56
CA SER A 561 33.34 10.17 -4.47
C SER A 561 34.30 11.24 -3.94
N LEU A 562 34.36 11.42 -2.61
CA LEU A 562 35.34 12.28 -1.93
C LEU A 562 36.54 11.40 -1.50
N GLU A 563 37.61 11.43 -2.29
CA GLU A 563 38.95 10.88 -2.00
C GLU A 563 39.12 9.34 -1.93
N HIS A 564 40.38 8.87 -1.97
CA HIS A 564 40.89 7.48 -2.08
C HIS A 564 40.38 6.47 -1.02
N THR A 565 39.46 6.87 -0.13
CA THR A 565 38.90 6.00 0.92
C THR A 565 37.56 5.38 0.56
N GLY A 566 36.86 5.85 -0.48
CA GLY A 566 35.60 5.25 -0.98
C GLY A 566 34.38 5.36 -0.06
N HIS A 567 34.51 5.94 1.13
CA HIS A 567 33.47 5.93 2.17
C HIS A 567 32.69 7.23 2.35
N LYS A 568 32.92 8.27 1.54
CA LYS A 568 32.14 9.53 1.60
C LYS A 568 31.70 10.01 0.22
N ILE A 569 30.41 10.27 0.05
CA ILE A 569 29.83 10.81 -1.18
C ILE A 569 29.56 12.30 -1.03
N HIS A 570 30.02 13.09 -1.99
CA HIS A 570 29.56 14.46 -2.16
C HIS A 570 28.24 14.47 -2.93
N LEU A 571 27.14 14.68 -2.22
CA LEU A 571 25.81 14.83 -2.81
C LEU A 571 25.44 16.31 -2.99
N PRO A 572 25.20 16.78 -4.24
CA PRO A 572 24.71 18.13 -4.52
C PRO A 572 23.42 18.46 -3.77
N LYS A 573 23.23 19.73 -3.39
CA LYS A 573 22.07 20.19 -2.61
C LYS A 573 20.73 19.78 -3.22
N ALA A 574 20.62 19.82 -4.55
CA ALA A 574 19.40 19.47 -5.27
C ALA A 574 19.00 17.99 -5.11
N LEU A 575 19.95 17.09 -4.82
CA LEU A 575 19.71 15.65 -4.72
C LEU A 575 19.55 15.17 -3.26
N LYS A 576 19.85 16.03 -2.27
CA LYS A 576 19.89 15.62 -0.85
C LYS A 576 18.55 15.14 -0.29
N HIS A 577 17.44 15.69 -0.75
CA HIS A 577 16.11 15.33 -0.24
C HIS A 577 15.68 13.91 -0.64
N LEU A 578 16.29 13.34 -1.70
CA LEU A 578 15.99 12.00 -2.19
C LEU A 578 16.39 10.89 -1.21
N THR A 579 17.28 11.21 -0.27
CA THR A 579 17.79 10.30 0.76
C THR A 579 17.63 10.95 2.14
N ASP A 580 16.49 11.59 2.40
CA ASP A 580 16.23 12.25 3.68
C ASP A 580 16.13 11.26 4.84
N TYR A 581 15.63 10.03 4.61
CA TYR A 581 15.36 9.06 5.67
C TYR A 581 16.56 8.17 6.03
N LYS A 582 17.48 7.93 5.09
CA LYS A 582 18.78 7.27 5.32
C LYS A 582 18.73 5.97 6.10
N MET A 583 17.66 5.19 5.92
CA MET A 583 17.49 3.92 6.59
C MET A 583 18.39 2.86 5.92
N PRO A 584 19.24 2.15 6.69
CA PRO A 584 20.03 1.04 6.15
C PRO A 584 19.18 -0.16 5.75
N SER A 585 18.03 -0.33 6.41
CA SER A 585 17.00 -1.31 6.11
C SER A 585 15.68 -0.91 6.77
N VAL A 586 14.59 -1.60 6.46
CA VAL A 586 13.25 -1.39 7.05
C VAL A 586 12.98 -2.42 8.15
N THR A 587 13.93 -2.56 9.09
CA THR A 587 13.72 -3.35 10.31
C THR A 587 12.89 -2.55 11.32
N VAL A 588 12.34 -3.23 12.32
CA VAL A 588 11.60 -2.57 13.42
C VAL A 588 12.45 -1.47 14.06
N GLU A 589 13.74 -1.72 14.29
CA GLU A 589 14.66 -0.75 14.90
C GLU A 589 14.82 0.52 14.05
N HIS A 590 15.23 0.38 12.78
CA HIS A 590 15.46 1.54 11.90
C HIS A 590 14.20 2.37 11.64
N VAL A 591 13.03 1.73 11.59
CA VAL A 591 11.75 2.44 11.47
C VAL A 591 11.44 3.25 12.74
N LEU A 592 11.72 2.71 13.93
CA LEU A 592 11.58 3.45 15.18
C LEU A 592 12.59 4.60 15.29
N ASP A 593 13.81 4.41 14.79
CA ASP A 593 14.83 5.47 14.72
C ASP A 593 14.36 6.63 13.84
N LEU A 594 13.86 6.33 12.63
CA LEU A 594 13.28 7.32 11.74
C LEU A 594 12.08 8.03 12.39
N ALA A 595 11.20 7.29 13.10
CA ALA A 595 10.09 7.89 13.82
C ALA A 595 10.58 8.90 14.87
N ARG A 596 11.61 8.58 15.66
CA ARG A 596 12.20 9.53 16.63
C ARG A 596 12.82 10.74 15.95
N GLU A 597 13.51 10.55 14.83
CA GLU A 597 14.10 11.65 14.06
C GLU A 597 13.01 12.58 13.52
N LEU A 598 11.94 12.02 12.96
CA LEU A 598 10.76 12.75 12.49
C LEU A 598 10.07 13.55 13.61
N ALA A 599 9.98 12.98 14.81
CA ALA A 599 9.45 13.67 15.98
C ALA A 599 10.34 14.84 16.44
N GLY A 600 11.67 14.65 16.38
CA GLY A 600 12.67 15.59 16.89
C GLY A 600 13.16 16.68 15.94
N ASP A 601 13.04 16.51 14.61
CA ASP A 601 13.46 17.48 13.60
C ASP A 601 12.26 18.11 12.89
N ASP A 602 11.92 19.35 13.26
CA ASP A 602 10.82 20.11 12.65
C ASP A 602 10.95 20.31 11.13
N LYS A 603 12.17 20.41 10.60
CA LYS A 603 12.38 20.59 9.15
C LYS A 603 12.15 19.28 8.41
N LEU A 604 12.62 18.16 8.96
CA LEU A 604 12.35 16.84 8.41
C LEU A 604 10.86 16.52 8.52
N TRP A 605 10.25 16.80 9.66
CA TRP A 605 8.80 16.67 9.87
C TRP A 605 7.99 17.45 8.85
N LYS A 606 8.36 18.71 8.58
CA LYS A 606 7.67 19.53 7.57
C LYS A 606 7.71 18.87 6.18
N ARG A 607 8.85 18.28 5.79
CA ARG A 607 8.96 17.55 4.50
C ARG A 607 8.16 16.26 4.52
N PHE A 608 8.24 15.47 5.60
CA PHE A 608 7.44 14.27 5.78
C PHE A 608 5.94 14.56 5.69
N LYS A 609 5.44 15.57 6.41
CA LYS A 609 4.05 16.01 6.38
C LYS A 609 3.58 16.33 4.95
N SER A 610 4.41 17.02 4.18
CA SER A 610 4.14 17.36 2.79
C SER A 610 4.02 16.12 1.90
N ARG A 611 4.89 15.12 2.13
CA ARG A 611 4.88 13.83 1.46
C ARG A 611 3.71 12.93 1.87
N ILE A 612 3.10 13.09 3.05
CA ILE A 612 1.91 12.29 3.43
C ILE A 612 0.82 12.41 2.37
N TYR A 613 0.59 13.61 1.86
CA TYR A 613 -0.38 13.87 0.79
C TYR A 613 0.29 13.94 -0.58
N THR A 614 1.53 13.42 -0.66
CA THR A 614 2.47 13.38 -1.80
C THR A 614 2.41 14.60 -2.71
N GLU A 615 2.51 15.75 -2.03
CA GLU A 615 2.55 17.14 -2.50
C GLU A 615 1.52 17.55 -3.56
N SER A 616 0.26 17.27 -3.24
CA SER A 616 -0.99 17.71 -3.86
C SER A 616 -1.21 19.23 -4.05
N GLY A 617 -0.22 20.11 -3.88
CA GLY A 617 -0.43 21.56 -3.94
C GLY A 617 -1.48 22.13 -2.96
N ALA A 618 -2.04 21.31 -2.06
CA ALA A 618 -3.01 21.69 -1.05
C ALA A 618 -2.30 21.88 0.29
N ASP A 619 -2.47 23.06 0.90
CA ASP A 619 -2.02 23.31 2.26
C ASP A 619 -2.98 22.63 3.27
N ASP A 620 -2.41 22.01 4.30
CA ASP A 620 -3.10 21.35 5.43
C ASP A 620 -3.83 22.35 6.34
#